data_AF-A0A0V8J5W2-F1
#
_entry.id   AF-A0A0V8J5W2-F1
#
_cell.length_a   1.000
_cell.length_b   1.000
_cell.length_c   1.000
_cell.angle_alpha   90.00
_cell.angle_beta   90.00
_cell.angle_gamma   90.00
#
_symmetry.space_group_name_H-M   'P 1'
#
loop_
_entity.id
_entity.type
_entity.pdbx_description
1 polymer ?
#
loop_
_entity_poly.entity_id
_entity_poly.type
_entity_poly.pdbx_seq_one_letter_code
_entity_poly.pdbx_strand_id
1 'polypeptide(L)'
;MSILTFLLLAVSFIALHQTIRNRTFSKSFLLYLALFVSAFPLAYALYDDAKHPTADANIGLGLAFFLTWGITAGVAIVAFVKYLDKRKKA
;
A
#
# COMPACT_ATOMS: atom_id res chain seq x y z
N MET A 1 11.96 7.84 -6.52
CA MET A 1 11.66 6.96 -5.36
C MET A 1 10.18 6.84 -5.05
N SER A 2 9.41 7.92 -5.12
CA SER A 2 7.95 7.92 -4.84
C SER A 2 7.14 6.99 -5.75
N ILE A 3 7.41 6.99 -7.05
CA ILE A 3 6.72 6.11 -8.02
C ILE A 3 6.91 4.63 -7.65
N LEU A 4 8.15 4.23 -7.35
CA LEU A 4 8.46 2.86 -6.91
C LEU A 4 7.70 2.49 -5.63
N THR A 5 7.57 3.44 -4.70
CA THR A 5 6.83 3.23 -3.44
C THR A 5 5.35 2.97 -3.70
N PHE A 6 4.70 3.73 -4.59
CA PHE A 6 3.32 3.47 -4.99
C PHE A 6 3.15 2.17 -5.75
N LEU A 7 4.10 1.83 -6.63
CA LEU A 7 4.09 0.56 -7.36
C LEU A 7 4.19 -0.63 -6.41
N LEU A 8 5.11 -0.58 -5.43
CA LEU A 8 5.24 -1.63 -4.42
C LEU A 8 3.98 -1.78 -3.57
N LEU A 9 3.38 -0.66 -3.15
CA LEU A 9 2.09 -0.67 -2.45
C LEU A 9 1.01 -1.34 -3.31
N ALA A 10 0.85 -0.91 -4.57
CA ALA A 10 -0.14 -1.49 -5.49
C ALA A 10 0.08 -3.00 -5.70
N VAL A 11 1.33 -3.43 -5.93
CA VAL A 11 1.69 -4.86 -6.08
C VAL A 11 1.34 -5.65 -4.82
N SER A 12 1.59 -5.12 -3.62
CA SER A 12 1.23 -5.81 -2.37
C SER A 12 -0.28 -6.06 -2.25
N PHE A 13 -1.11 -5.08 -2.62
CA PHE A 13 -2.56 -5.21 -2.62
C PHE A 13 -3.06 -6.14 -3.73
N ILE A 14 -2.45 -6.10 -4.92
CA ILE A 14 -2.76 -7.03 -6.02
C ILE A 14 -2.44 -8.48 -5.59
N ALA A 15 -1.29 -8.70 -4.97
CA ALA A 15 -0.91 -10.01 -4.44
C ALA A 15 -1.94 -10.50 -3.40
N LEU A 16 -2.34 -9.62 -2.48
CA LEU A 16 -3.38 -9.94 -1.50
C LEU A 16 -4.72 -10.27 -2.18
N HIS A 17 -5.13 -9.53 -3.21
CA HIS A 17 -6.36 -9.77 -3.97
C HIS A 17 -6.39 -11.16 -4.61
N GLN A 18 -5.25 -11.63 -5.13
CA GLN A 18 -5.12 -12.97 -5.69
C GLN A 18 -5.34 -14.09 -4.64
N THR A 19 -5.07 -13.80 -3.36
CA THR A 19 -5.29 -14.76 -2.27
C THR A 19 -6.75 -14.86 -1.80
N ILE A 20 -7.67 -14.02 -2.26
CA ILE A 20 -9.09 -14.10 -1.84
C ILE A 20 -9.75 -15.32 -2.52
N ARG A 21 -10.44 -16.16 -1.74
CA ARG A 21 -11.31 -17.25 -2.25
C ARG A 21 -12.72 -16.70 -2.40
N ASN A 22 -13.36 -16.95 -3.56
CA ASN A 22 -14.62 -16.34 -3.99
C ASN A 22 -14.56 -14.79 -4.01
N ARG A 23 -14.04 -14.25 -5.12
CA ARG A 23 -13.90 -12.81 -5.36
C ARG A 23 -15.28 -12.17 -5.55
N THR A 24 -15.90 -11.76 -4.46
CA THR A 24 -17.11 -10.93 -4.50
C THR A 24 -16.73 -9.48 -4.85
N PHE A 25 -17.63 -8.78 -5.55
CA PHE A 25 -17.46 -7.36 -5.86
C PHE A 25 -17.12 -6.53 -4.61
N SER A 26 -17.88 -6.69 -3.53
CA SER A 26 -17.67 -5.95 -2.28
C SER A 26 -16.28 -6.16 -1.66
N LYS A 27 -15.73 -7.38 -1.72
CA LYS A 27 -14.38 -7.68 -1.19
C LYS A 27 -13.30 -7.03 -2.04
N SER A 28 -13.47 -7.03 -3.35
CA SER A 28 -12.54 -6.37 -4.27
C SER A 28 -12.60 -4.86 -4.10
N PHE A 29 -13.81 -4.29 -4.02
CA PHE A 29 -14.04 -2.86 -3.80
C PHE A 29 -13.40 -2.39 -2.49
N LEU A 30 -13.62 -3.10 -1.37
CA LEU A 30 -13.01 -2.76 -0.09
C LEU A 30 -11.48 -2.80 -0.14
N LEU A 31 -10.90 -3.76 -0.88
CA LEU A 31 -9.45 -3.86 -1.03
C LEU A 31 -8.87 -2.69 -1.84
N TYR A 32 -9.52 -2.30 -2.95
CA TYR A 32 -9.11 -1.13 -3.72
C TYR A 32 -9.33 0.19 -2.97
N LEU A 33 -10.40 0.29 -2.18
CA LEU A 33 -10.63 1.42 -1.29
C LEU A 33 -9.51 1.53 -0.25
N ALA A 34 -9.13 0.41 0.38
CA ALA A 34 -8.02 0.37 1.32
C ALA A 34 -6.68 0.76 0.67
N LEU A 35 -6.42 0.32 -0.57
CA LEU A 35 -5.26 0.76 -1.35
C LEU A 35 -5.27 2.29 -1.54
N PHE A 36 -6.40 2.85 -1.97
CA PHE A 36 -6.54 4.28 -2.20
C PHE A 36 -6.32 5.10 -0.93
N VAL A 37 -6.95 4.69 0.18
CA VAL A 37 -6.79 5.32 1.49
C VAL A 37 -5.35 5.22 1.99
N SER A 38 -4.67 4.10 1.74
CA SER A 38 -3.27 3.90 2.14
C SER A 38 -2.28 4.74 1.32
N ALA A 39 -2.60 5.00 0.05
CA ALA A 39 -1.76 5.82 -0.84
C ALA A 39 -1.93 7.33 -0.58
N PHE A 40 -3.09 7.74 -0.07
CA PHE A 40 -3.46 9.15 0.07
C PHE A 40 -2.48 10.00 0.92
N PRO A 41 -2.02 9.56 2.11
CA PRO A 41 -1.11 10.36 2.94
C PRO A 41 0.20 10.71 2.23
N LEU A 42 0.82 9.74 1.54
CA LEU A 42 2.06 9.98 0.80
C LEU A 42 1.82 10.85 -0.44
N ALA A 43 0.70 10.66 -1.15
CA ALA A 43 0.34 11.50 -2.27
C ALA A 43 0.13 12.96 -1.85
N TYR A 44 -0.54 13.17 -0.72
CA TYR A 44 -0.73 14.50 -0.14
C TYR A 44 0.59 15.12 0.32
N ALA A 45 1.44 14.37 1.04
CA ALA A 45 2.74 14.87 1.49
C ALA A 45 3.65 15.28 0.32
N LEU A 46 3.64 14.51 -0.79
CA LEU A 46 4.38 14.87 -2.00
C LEU A 46 3.80 16.10 -2.70
N TYR A 47 2.48 16.24 -2.70
CA TYR A 47 1.83 17.42 -3.26
C TYR A 47 2.16 18.68 -2.46
N ASP A 48 2.10 18.59 -1.13
CA ASP A 48 2.40 19.69 -0.23
C ASP A 48 3.87 20.10 -0.33
N ASP A 49 4.80 19.13 -0.31
CA ASP A 49 6.23 19.39 -0.48
C ASP A 49 6.57 20.06 -1.82
N ALA A 50 5.86 19.69 -2.90
CA ALA A 50 6.02 20.33 -4.20
C ALA A 50 5.44 21.75 -4.27
N LYS A 51 4.46 22.09 -3.43
CA LYS A 51 3.81 23.42 -3.39
C LYS A 51 4.46 24.37 -2.38
N HIS A 52 4.96 23.83 -1.28
CA HIS A 52 5.57 24.54 -0.18
C HIS A 52 6.95 23.95 0.10
N PRO A 53 7.92 24.13 -0.82
CA PRO A 53 9.26 23.57 -0.65
C PRO A 53 9.89 24.15 0.62
N THR A 54 10.26 23.26 1.53
CA THR A 54 10.93 23.63 2.77
C THR A 54 12.44 23.65 2.55
N ALA A 55 13.12 24.65 3.14
CA ALA A 55 14.58 24.76 3.06
C ALA A 55 15.30 23.67 3.87
N ASP A 56 14.61 23.14 4.89
CA ASP A 56 15.09 22.10 5.79
C ASP A 56 14.44 20.74 5.47
N ALA A 57 14.95 19.68 6.11
CA ALA A 57 14.42 18.33 5.93
C ALA A 57 12.94 18.22 6.35
N ASN A 58 12.09 17.84 5.40
CA ASN A 58 10.66 17.61 5.64
C ASN A 58 10.43 16.28 6.38
N ILE A 59 10.40 16.32 7.71
CA ILE A 59 10.12 15.15 8.57
C ILE A 59 8.75 14.54 8.24
N GLY A 60 7.76 15.36 7.91
CA GLY A 60 6.41 14.91 7.53
C GLY A 60 6.43 14.03 6.28
N LEU A 61 7.20 14.42 5.26
CA LEU A 61 7.39 13.63 4.05
C LEU A 61 8.08 12.29 4.38
N GLY A 62 9.13 12.31 5.20
CA GLY A 62 9.81 11.10 5.66
C GLY A 62 8.87 10.13 6.38
N LEU A 63 8.06 10.63 7.31
CA LEU A 63 7.05 9.83 8.03
C LEU A 63 6.00 9.25 7.08
N ALA A 64 5.57 10.00 6.06
CA ALA A 64 4.64 9.50 5.06
C ALA A 64 5.23 8.33 4.26
N PHE A 65 6.51 8.38 3.90
CA PHE A 65 7.21 7.24 3.29
C PHE A 65 7.26 6.03 4.22
N PHE A 66 7.65 6.22 5.48
CA PHE A 66 7.72 5.12 6.46
C PHE A 66 6.35 4.47 6.70
N LEU A 67 5.28 5.27 6.78
CA LEU A 67 3.92 4.77 6.88
C LEU A 67 3.57 3.89 5.67
N THR A 68 3.81 4.39 4.45
CA THR A 68 3.52 3.62 3.24
C THR A 68 4.33 2.33 3.16
N TRP A 69 5.60 2.33 3.55
CA TRP A 69 6.43 1.13 3.61
C TRP A 69 5.94 0.14 4.67
N GLY A 70 5.53 0.62 5.85
CA GLY A 70 4.94 -0.21 6.90
C GLY A 70 3.66 -0.90 6.42
N ILE A 71 2.76 -0.16 5.77
CA ILE A 71 1.54 -0.73 5.19
C ILE A 71 1.88 -1.74 4.09
N THR A 72 2.79 -1.39 3.18
CA THR A 72 3.22 -2.27 2.08
C THR A 72 3.77 -3.59 2.62
N ALA A 73 4.66 -3.54 3.62
CA ALA A 73 5.24 -4.72 4.25
C ALA A 73 4.16 -5.55 4.96
N GLY A 74 3.27 -4.92 5.72
CA GLY A 74 2.17 -5.61 6.41
C GLY A 74 1.24 -6.33 5.44
N VAL A 75 0.80 -5.65 4.37
CA VAL A 75 -0.06 -6.25 3.33
C VAL A 75 0.64 -7.38 2.60
N ALA A 76 1.92 -7.22 2.26
CA ALA A 76 2.72 -8.26 1.62
C ALA A 76 2.87 -9.51 2.52
N ILE A 77 3.12 -9.35 3.82
CA ILE A 77 3.18 -10.46 4.78
C ILE A 77 1.84 -11.18 4.84
N VAL A 78 0.71 -10.46 4.97
CA VAL A 78 -0.62 -11.07 5.01
C VAL A 78 -0.91 -11.82 3.71
N ALA A 79 -0.55 -11.25 2.55
CA ALA A 79 -0.69 -11.92 1.26
C ALA A 79 0.15 -13.20 1.21
N PHE A 80 1.40 -13.16 1.68
CA PHE A 80 2.28 -14.31 1.70
C PHE A 80 1.77 -15.43 2.61
N VAL A 81 1.33 -15.12 3.83
CA VAL A 81 0.73 -16.10 4.75
C VAL A 81 -0.49 -16.77 4.13
N LYS A 82 -1.41 -15.99 3.55
CA LYS A 82 -2.59 -16.54 2.87
C LYS A 82 -2.25 -17.38 1.65
N TYR A 83 -1.19 -17.02 0.93
CA TYR A 83 -0.70 -17.81 -0.19
C TYR A 83 -0.21 -19.20 0.27
N LEU A 84 0.56 -19.26 1.36
CA LEU A 84 1.02 -20.52 1.95
C LEU A 84 -0.16 -21.38 2.46
N ASP A 85 -1.16 -20.77 3.10
CA ASP A 85 -2.35 -21.47 3.56
C ASP A 85 -3.19 -22.05 2.43
N LYS A 86 -3.26 -21.36 1.28
CA LYS A 86 -3.89 -21.91 0.07
C LYS A 86 -3.13 -23.12 -0.47
N ARG A 87 -1.80 -23.06 -0.53
CA ARG A 87 -0.94 -24.16 -1.00
C ARG A 87 -1.08 -25.42 -0.15
N LYS A 88 -1.26 -25.30 1.16
CA LYS A 88 -1.48 -26.44 2.07
C LYS A 88 -2.83 -27.14 1.88
N LYS A 89 -3.82 -26.45 1.29
CA LYS A 89 -5.20 -26.93 1.10
C LYS A 89 -5.46 -27.43 -0.34
N ALA A 90 -4.48 -27.33 -1.22
CA ALA A 90 -4.53 -27.80 -2.61
C ALA A 90 -3.76 -29.13 -2.70
#